data_AF-A0A2Y9I4B8-F1
#
_entry.id   AF-A0A2Y9I4B8-F1
#
_cell.length_a   1.000
_cell.length_b   1.000
_cell.length_c   1.000
_cell.angle_alpha   90.00
_cell.angle_beta   90.00
_cell.angle_gamma   90.00
#
_symmetry.space_group_name_H-M   'P 1'
#
loop_
_entity.id
_entity.type
_entity.pdbx_description
1 polymer ?
#
loop_
_entity_poly.entity_id
_entity_poly.type
_entity_poly.pdbx_seq_one_letter_code
_entity_poly.pdbx_strand_id
1 'polypeptide(L)'
;MASPQQQPPYLHLAELTASQFLEIWKHFDADGNGYIEGKELENFFQELEKARKGSGMMSKSDNFGEKMKEFMQKYDKNSDGKIEMAELAQILPTEENFLLCFRQHVGSSTEFMEAWRKYDTDRSGYIEANELKGFLSDLLKKANRPYDEPKLQEYTQTILRMFDLNGDGKLGLSEMSRLLPVQENFLLKFQGMKLTSEEFKAIFTFYDKDGSGYIDENELDALLKDLYEKNKKEMNIQQLTTYRKSVMSLAEAGKLYRKDLEIVLCSEPPM
;
A
#
# COMPACT_ATOMS: atom_id res chain seq x y z
N MET A 1 -27.17 -29.91 23.46
CA MET A 1 -26.76 -30.11 22.06
C MET A 1 -26.05 -28.84 21.63
N ALA A 2 -24.71 -28.88 21.55
CA ALA A 2 -23.91 -27.73 21.15
C ALA A 2 -23.85 -27.68 19.63
N SER A 3 -24.20 -26.52 19.05
CA SER A 3 -24.14 -26.26 17.62
C SER A 3 -22.71 -26.46 17.10
N PRO A 4 -22.50 -27.08 15.92
CA PRO A 4 -21.18 -27.19 15.34
C PRO A 4 -20.69 -25.79 14.93
N GLN A 5 -19.52 -25.39 15.42
CA GLN A 5 -18.80 -24.22 14.94
C GLN A 5 -18.57 -24.37 13.44
N GLN A 6 -19.24 -23.52 12.65
CA GLN A 6 -19.11 -23.48 11.20
C GLN A 6 -17.65 -23.15 10.84
N GLN A 7 -17.04 -23.99 10.01
CA GLN A 7 -15.73 -23.73 9.41
C GLN A 7 -15.79 -22.42 8.60
N PRO A 8 -14.74 -21.58 8.61
CA PRO A 8 -14.71 -20.41 7.75
C PRO A 8 -14.66 -20.88 6.28
N PRO A 9 -15.67 -20.57 5.44
CA PRO A 9 -15.82 -21.12 4.10
C PRO A 9 -14.83 -20.56 3.06
N TYR A 10 -13.95 -19.63 3.44
CA TYR A 10 -13.30 -18.70 2.51
C TYR A 10 -11.93 -19.15 1.95
N LEU A 11 -11.36 -20.26 2.40
CA LEU A 11 -10.02 -20.71 1.95
C LEU A 11 -10.06 -21.95 1.03
N HIS A 12 -11.26 -22.38 0.62
CA HIS A 12 -11.43 -23.46 -0.35
C HIS A 12 -10.93 -23.02 -1.74
N LEU A 13 -10.39 -23.97 -2.51
CA LEU A 13 -9.75 -23.82 -3.84
C LEU A 13 -10.63 -23.25 -4.97
N ALA A 14 -11.77 -22.62 -4.66
CA ALA A 14 -12.56 -21.85 -5.60
C ALA A 14 -11.96 -20.45 -5.78
N GLU A 15 -12.08 -19.87 -6.97
CA GLU A 15 -11.65 -18.50 -7.22
C GLU A 15 -12.37 -17.54 -6.27
N LEU A 16 -11.61 -16.75 -5.52
CA LEU A 16 -12.15 -15.81 -4.54
C LEU A 16 -12.47 -14.48 -5.20
N THR A 17 -13.68 -13.98 -5.02
CA THR A 17 -14.01 -12.60 -5.41
C THR A 17 -13.18 -11.60 -4.60
N ALA A 18 -13.03 -10.36 -5.09
CA ALA A 18 -12.28 -9.32 -4.40
C ALA A 18 -12.85 -9.01 -2.99
N SER A 19 -14.17 -9.17 -2.82
CA SER A 19 -14.85 -9.04 -1.52
C SER A 19 -14.50 -10.17 -0.55
N GLN A 20 -14.48 -11.43 -1.00
CA GLN A 20 -14.07 -12.57 -0.18
C GLN A 20 -12.59 -12.50 0.21
N PHE A 21 -11.73 -12.07 -0.71
CA PHE A 21 -10.33 -11.81 -0.41
C PHE A 21 -10.17 -10.77 0.70
N LEU A 22 -10.99 -9.71 0.69
CA LEU A 22 -10.97 -8.70 1.73
C LEU A 22 -11.41 -9.23 3.09
N GLU A 23 -12.46 -10.07 3.13
CA GLU A 23 -12.91 -10.68 4.38
C GLU A 23 -11.81 -11.54 5.00
N ILE A 24 -11.07 -12.28 4.18
CA ILE A 24 -9.90 -13.05 4.61
C ILE A 24 -8.81 -12.12 5.13
N TRP A 25 -8.47 -11.06 4.38
CA TRP A 25 -7.46 -10.10 4.81
C TRP A 25 -7.80 -9.52 6.19
N LYS A 26 -9.00 -8.94 6.36
CA LYS A 26 -9.45 -8.34 7.62
C LYS A 26 -9.55 -9.33 8.77
N HIS A 27 -9.74 -10.61 8.46
CA HIS A 27 -9.77 -11.66 9.48
C HIS A 27 -8.38 -11.92 10.05
N PHE A 28 -7.33 -11.85 9.22
CA PHE A 28 -5.97 -12.16 9.62
C PHE A 28 -5.14 -10.93 10.01
N ASP A 29 -5.33 -9.78 9.37
CA ASP A 29 -4.79 -8.47 9.79
C ASP A 29 -5.67 -7.90 10.91
N ALA A 30 -5.58 -8.51 12.09
CA ALA A 30 -6.48 -8.26 13.21
C ALA A 30 -6.17 -6.94 13.92
N ASP A 31 -4.90 -6.51 13.89
CA ASP A 31 -4.49 -5.22 14.41
C ASP A 31 -4.62 -4.07 13.38
N GLY A 32 -4.92 -4.39 12.11
CA GLY A 32 -5.12 -3.43 11.03
C GLY A 32 -3.84 -2.70 10.62
N ASN A 33 -2.68 -3.23 11.00
CA ASN A 33 -1.39 -2.62 10.71
C ASN A 33 -1.03 -2.70 9.21
N GLY A 34 -1.77 -3.52 8.44
CA GLY A 34 -1.56 -3.70 7.01
C GLY A 34 -0.60 -4.83 6.65
N TYR A 35 -0.26 -5.69 7.62
CA TYR A 35 0.63 -6.82 7.48
C TYR A 35 0.06 -8.00 8.28
N ILE A 36 0.18 -9.20 7.70
CA ILE A 36 -0.09 -10.43 8.45
C ILE A 36 1.25 -10.89 9.03
N GLU A 37 1.44 -10.71 10.33
CA GLU A 37 2.72 -11.00 10.99
C GLU A 37 2.60 -11.76 12.32
N GLY A 38 3.69 -12.38 12.77
CA GLY A 38 3.76 -13.08 14.05
C GLY A 38 2.64 -14.13 14.21
N LYS A 39 1.74 -13.89 15.18
CA LYS A 39 0.61 -14.81 15.48
C LYS A 39 -0.45 -14.81 14.38
N GLU A 40 -0.63 -13.71 13.68
CA GLU A 40 -1.59 -13.60 12.58
C GLU A 40 -1.17 -14.50 11.41
N LEU A 41 0.13 -14.47 11.09
CA LEU A 41 0.73 -15.34 10.09
C LEU A 41 0.62 -16.82 10.47
N GLU A 42 0.90 -17.17 11.73
CA GLU A 42 0.72 -18.54 12.23
C GLU A 42 -0.72 -19.03 12.06
N ASN A 43 -1.69 -18.20 12.44
CA ASN A 43 -3.12 -18.52 12.30
C ASN A 43 -3.52 -18.65 10.83
N PHE A 44 -3.12 -17.70 9.98
CA PHE A 44 -3.36 -17.73 8.54
C PHE A 44 -2.84 -19.01 7.90
N PHE A 45 -1.58 -19.36 8.18
CA PHE A 45 -0.96 -20.55 7.61
C PHE A 45 -1.64 -21.84 8.10
N GLN A 46 -2.02 -21.91 9.38
CA GLN A 46 -2.77 -23.06 9.90
C GLN A 46 -4.13 -23.22 9.23
N GLU A 47 -4.86 -22.13 9.01
CA GLU A 47 -6.16 -22.17 8.35
C GLU A 47 -6.03 -22.49 6.86
N LEU A 48 -5.03 -21.92 6.18
CA LEU A 48 -4.72 -22.20 4.78
C LEU A 48 -4.33 -23.68 4.59
N GLU A 49 -3.51 -24.25 5.48
CA GLU A 49 -3.19 -25.67 5.45
C GLU A 49 -4.42 -26.55 5.70
N LYS A 50 -5.28 -26.19 6.66
CA LYS A 50 -6.52 -26.92 6.94
C LYS A 50 -7.46 -26.91 5.73
N ALA A 51 -7.59 -25.76 5.05
CA ALA A 51 -8.44 -25.62 3.88
C ALA A 51 -7.90 -26.36 2.65
N ARG A 52 -6.58 -26.32 2.41
CA ARG A 52 -5.94 -27.03 1.28
C ARG A 52 -5.89 -28.55 1.45
N LYS A 53 -5.94 -29.07 2.68
CA LYS A 53 -5.77 -30.50 2.98
C LYS A 53 -7.07 -31.30 3.20
N GLY A 54 -8.25 -30.70 3.03
CA GLY A 54 -9.56 -31.39 2.97
C GLY A 54 -9.70 -32.69 3.78
N SER A 55 -10.20 -32.59 5.02
CA SER A 55 -10.74 -33.74 5.81
C SER A 55 -9.89 -35.03 5.90
N GLY A 56 -8.56 -34.96 6.02
CA GLY A 56 -7.77 -36.19 6.20
C GLY A 56 -6.35 -35.99 6.73
N MET A 57 -6.07 -36.61 7.89
CA MET A 57 -4.75 -36.93 8.45
C MET A 57 -4.01 -35.80 9.20
N MET A 58 -4.05 -35.88 10.54
CA MET A 58 -3.09 -35.21 11.43
C MET A 58 -1.69 -35.81 11.19
N SER A 59 -0.79 -35.05 10.57
CA SER A 59 0.65 -35.24 10.83
C SER A 59 1.07 -34.26 11.90
N LYS A 60 1.51 -34.82 13.02
CA LYS A 60 2.05 -34.13 14.18
C LYS A 60 3.18 -33.16 13.77
N SER A 61 3.02 -31.92 14.23
CA SER A 61 3.99 -30.93 14.75
C SER A 61 5.43 -30.78 14.22
N ASP A 62 6.04 -31.70 13.47
CA ASP A 62 7.50 -31.66 13.31
C ASP A 62 7.98 -30.89 12.06
N ASN A 63 7.07 -30.58 11.12
CA ASN A 63 7.40 -29.85 9.88
C ASN A 63 6.67 -28.50 9.72
N PHE A 64 5.98 -28.00 10.74
CA PHE A 64 5.25 -26.73 10.64
C PHE A 64 6.21 -25.55 10.38
N GLY A 65 7.31 -25.49 11.13
CA GLY A 65 8.32 -24.45 10.98
C GLY A 65 9.02 -24.50 9.62
N GLU A 66 9.34 -25.68 9.09
CA GLU A 66 9.97 -25.82 7.77
C GLU A 66 9.03 -25.40 6.66
N LYS A 67 7.75 -25.81 6.70
CA LYS A 67 6.76 -25.43 5.70
C LYS A 67 6.42 -23.95 5.74
N MET A 68 6.36 -23.37 6.94
CA MET A 68 6.20 -21.93 7.10
C MET A 68 7.41 -21.20 6.49
N LYS A 69 8.63 -21.69 6.74
CA LYS A 69 9.85 -21.10 6.18
C LYS A 69 9.89 -21.19 4.65
N GLU A 70 9.53 -22.33 4.06
CA GLU A 70 9.40 -22.49 2.61
C GLU A 70 8.31 -21.58 2.03
N PHE A 71 7.20 -21.43 2.75
CA PHE A 71 6.11 -20.53 2.36
C PHE A 71 6.57 -19.07 2.35
N MET A 72 7.22 -18.61 3.42
CA MET A 72 7.79 -17.27 3.49
C MET A 72 8.84 -17.08 2.39
N GLN A 73 9.79 -18.01 2.21
CA GLN A 73 10.78 -17.91 1.12
C GLN A 73 10.16 -17.78 -0.28
N LYS A 74 8.95 -18.31 -0.48
CA LYS A 74 8.27 -18.26 -1.78
C LYS A 74 7.46 -16.98 -1.99
N TYR A 75 6.84 -16.45 -0.94
CA TYR A 75 5.86 -15.36 -1.06
C TYR A 75 6.27 -14.06 -0.39
N ASP A 76 7.06 -14.11 0.68
CA ASP A 76 7.70 -12.94 1.32
C ASP A 76 8.91 -12.53 0.47
N LYS A 77 8.65 -11.65 -0.50
CA LYS A 77 9.63 -11.22 -1.51
C LYS A 77 10.62 -10.21 -0.96
N ASN A 78 10.22 -9.44 0.06
CA ASN A 78 11.07 -8.44 0.68
C ASN A 78 11.88 -9.03 1.86
N SER A 79 11.59 -10.28 2.24
CA SER A 79 12.19 -11.03 3.35
C SER A 79 12.12 -10.28 4.67
N ASP A 80 11.04 -9.51 4.88
CA ASP A 80 10.82 -8.77 6.13
C ASP A 80 10.12 -9.61 7.21
N GLY A 81 9.73 -10.85 6.88
CA GLY A 81 9.06 -11.77 7.79
C GLY A 81 7.58 -11.50 7.98
N LYS A 82 6.98 -10.65 7.14
CA LYS A 82 5.57 -10.30 7.13
C LYS A 82 4.94 -10.71 5.80
N ILE A 83 3.62 -10.88 5.81
CA ILE A 83 2.86 -11.08 4.57
C ILE A 83 2.03 -9.83 4.30
N GLU A 84 2.38 -9.15 3.22
CA GLU A 84 1.64 -7.99 2.75
C GLU A 84 0.41 -8.39 1.94
N MET A 85 -0.53 -7.46 1.77
CA MET A 85 -1.70 -7.65 0.91
C MET A 85 -1.31 -8.10 -0.51
N ALA A 86 -0.24 -7.52 -1.05
CA ALA A 86 0.28 -7.86 -2.37
C ALA A 86 0.87 -9.27 -2.46
N GLU A 87 1.33 -9.82 -1.34
CA GLU A 87 1.86 -11.18 -1.23
C GLU A 87 0.72 -12.16 -1.00
N LEU A 88 -0.26 -11.79 -0.17
CA LEU A 88 -1.48 -12.57 0.01
C LEU A 88 -2.24 -12.74 -1.32
N ALA A 89 -2.30 -11.70 -2.15
CA ALA A 89 -2.90 -11.77 -3.49
C ALA A 89 -2.21 -12.78 -4.43
N GLN A 90 -0.94 -13.12 -4.18
CA GLN A 90 -0.23 -14.20 -4.91
C GLN A 90 -0.46 -15.58 -4.28
N ILE A 91 -0.82 -15.63 -2.99
CA ILE A 91 -1.05 -16.86 -2.23
C ILE A 91 -2.45 -17.43 -2.51
N LEU A 92 -3.45 -16.56 -2.57
CA LEU A 92 -4.85 -16.93 -2.74
C LEU A 92 -5.25 -16.90 -4.22
N PRO A 93 -5.97 -17.94 -4.73
CA PRO A 93 -6.51 -17.94 -6.07
C PRO A 93 -7.67 -16.95 -6.12
N THR A 94 -7.35 -15.67 -6.19
CA THR A 94 -8.32 -14.59 -6.25
C THR A 94 -8.71 -14.42 -7.70
N GLU A 95 -10.01 -14.37 -7.97
CA GLU A 95 -10.60 -14.19 -9.28
C GLU A 95 -9.90 -13.00 -9.96
N GLU A 96 -9.03 -13.33 -10.91
CA GLU A 96 -8.36 -12.41 -11.81
C GLU A 96 -7.58 -11.23 -11.18
N ASN A 97 -6.72 -11.46 -10.17
CA ASN A 97 -5.47 -10.69 -9.99
C ASN A 97 -5.58 -9.15 -10.12
N PHE A 98 -6.67 -8.57 -9.61
CA PHE A 98 -6.95 -7.13 -9.71
C PHE A 98 -5.84 -6.28 -9.06
N LEU A 99 -5.40 -6.67 -7.85
CA LEU A 99 -4.25 -6.06 -7.15
C LEU A 99 -2.91 -6.30 -7.89
N LEU A 100 -2.79 -7.44 -8.57
CA LEU A 100 -1.61 -7.77 -9.38
C LEU A 100 -1.54 -6.95 -10.67
N CYS A 101 -2.69 -6.60 -11.29
CA CYS A 101 -2.72 -5.68 -12.43
C CYS A 101 -2.22 -4.30 -12.02
N PHE A 102 -2.66 -3.83 -10.85
CA PHE A 102 -2.18 -2.58 -10.26
C PHE A 102 -0.65 -2.62 -10.11
N ARG A 103 -0.14 -3.69 -9.51
CA ARG A 103 1.30 -3.88 -9.29
C ARG A 103 2.13 -4.03 -10.57
N GLN A 104 1.58 -4.67 -11.60
CA GLN A 104 2.27 -4.83 -12.89
C GLN A 104 2.45 -3.52 -13.65
N HIS A 105 1.53 -2.57 -13.47
CA HIS A 105 1.51 -1.31 -14.22
C HIS A 105 1.94 -0.10 -13.39
N VAL A 106 2.15 -0.30 -12.08
CA VAL A 106 2.69 0.68 -11.15
C VAL A 106 3.88 0.02 -10.45
N GLY A 107 4.99 -0.08 -11.19
CA GLY A 107 6.17 -0.83 -10.77
C GLY A 107 7.10 -0.04 -9.85
N SER A 108 7.04 1.31 -9.96
CA SER A 108 7.88 2.20 -9.18
C SER A 108 7.10 3.28 -8.44
N SER A 109 7.72 3.79 -7.38
CA SER A 109 7.17 4.95 -6.66
C SER A 109 6.99 6.18 -7.56
N THR A 110 7.88 6.40 -8.53
CA THR A 110 7.77 7.50 -9.49
C THR A 110 6.58 7.35 -10.41
N GLU A 111 6.36 6.17 -11.00
CA GLU A 111 5.18 5.91 -11.85
C GLU A 111 3.88 6.04 -11.06
N PHE A 112 3.90 5.63 -9.79
CA PHE A 112 2.77 5.82 -8.88
C PHE A 112 2.47 7.29 -8.64
N MET A 113 3.48 8.10 -8.30
CA MET A 113 3.28 9.52 -8.01
C MET A 113 2.87 10.31 -9.26
N GLU A 114 3.37 9.95 -10.44
CA GLU A 114 2.90 10.50 -11.71
C GLU A 114 1.44 10.14 -11.98
N ALA A 115 1.06 8.88 -11.73
CA ALA A 115 -0.32 8.46 -11.84
C ALA A 115 -1.19 9.17 -10.80
N TRP A 116 -0.78 9.22 -9.54
CA TRP A 116 -1.46 9.94 -8.46
C TRP A 116 -1.78 11.37 -8.89
N ARG A 117 -0.76 12.12 -9.32
CA ARG A 117 -0.90 13.50 -9.77
C ARG A 117 -1.81 13.65 -10.98
N LYS A 118 -1.88 12.64 -11.85
CA LYS A 118 -2.78 12.65 -13.02
C LYS A 118 -4.25 12.55 -12.59
N TYR A 119 -4.56 11.81 -11.53
CA TYR A 119 -5.94 11.55 -11.11
C TYR A 119 -6.41 12.38 -9.92
N ASP A 120 -5.52 12.84 -9.05
CA ASP A 120 -5.78 13.88 -8.02
C ASP A 120 -5.85 15.24 -8.74
N THR A 121 -6.95 15.44 -9.46
CA THR A 121 -7.08 16.55 -10.41
C THR A 121 -7.25 17.90 -9.71
N ASP A 122 -7.83 17.88 -8.52
CA ASP A 122 -8.05 19.06 -7.69
C ASP A 122 -6.88 19.33 -6.72
N ARG A 123 -5.87 18.45 -6.68
CA ARG A 123 -4.74 18.50 -5.75
C ARG A 123 -5.21 18.58 -4.30
N SER A 124 -6.29 17.87 -4.01
CA SER A 124 -6.80 17.72 -2.65
C SER A 124 -5.85 16.88 -1.79
N GLY A 125 -4.98 16.08 -2.41
CA GLY A 125 -4.17 15.08 -1.70
C GLY A 125 -4.95 13.81 -1.38
N TYR A 126 -6.12 13.63 -2.00
CA TYR A 126 -6.95 12.44 -1.90
C TYR A 126 -7.37 12.01 -3.30
N ILE A 127 -7.59 10.70 -3.45
CA ILE A 127 -8.24 10.14 -4.63
C ILE A 127 -9.67 9.79 -4.23
N GLU A 128 -10.63 10.52 -4.77
CA GLU A 128 -12.04 10.25 -4.56
C GLU A 128 -12.51 9.02 -5.35
N ALA A 129 -13.69 8.48 -5.02
CA ALA A 129 -14.24 7.32 -5.71
C ALA A 129 -14.33 7.50 -7.25
N ASN A 130 -14.66 8.71 -7.72
CA ASN A 130 -14.74 9.02 -9.15
C ASN A 130 -13.36 9.04 -9.82
N GLU A 131 -12.35 9.59 -9.14
CA GLU A 131 -10.97 9.65 -9.62
C GLU A 131 -10.33 8.27 -9.60
N LEU A 132 -10.58 7.47 -8.55
CA LEU A 132 -10.16 6.08 -8.45
C LEU A 132 -10.73 5.24 -9.59
N LYS A 133 -12.01 5.45 -9.93
CA LYS A 133 -12.66 4.78 -11.06
C LYS A 133 -11.98 5.13 -12.39
N GLY A 134 -11.62 6.40 -12.59
CA GLY A 134 -10.84 6.84 -13.75
C GLY A 134 -9.47 6.18 -13.81
N PHE A 135 -8.75 6.16 -12.68
CA PHE A 135 -7.47 5.48 -12.52
C PHE A 135 -7.56 3.99 -12.90
N LEU A 136 -8.57 3.28 -12.36
CA LEU A 136 -8.77 1.86 -12.61
C LEU A 136 -9.14 1.56 -14.06
N SER A 137 -10.00 2.39 -14.65
CA SER A 137 -10.38 2.31 -16.06
C SER A 137 -9.14 2.35 -16.97
N ASP A 138 -8.24 3.30 -16.72
CA ASP A 138 -7.01 3.46 -17.50
C ASP A 138 -6.01 2.33 -17.22
N LEU A 139 -5.94 1.84 -15.98
CA LEU A 139 -5.08 0.73 -15.62
C LEU A 139 -5.52 -0.58 -16.27
N LEU A 140 -6.82 -0.88 -16.25
CA LEU A 140 -7.38 -2.07 -16.89
C LEU A 140 -7.24 -2.01 -18.42
N LYS A 141 -7.40 -0.82 -19.03
CA LYS A 141 -7.10 -0.60 -20.45
C LYS A 141 -5.63 -0.86 -20.77
N LYS A 142 -4.69 -0.35 -19.97
CA LYS A 142 -3.26 -0.62 -20.14
C LYS A 142 -2.93 -2.10 -20.01
N ALA A 143 -3.59 -2.81 -19.09
CA ALA A 143 -3.47 -4.26 -18.92
C ALA A 143 -4.15 -5.07 -20.04
N ASN A 144 -4.74 -4.41 -21.05
CA ASN A 144 -5.52 -5.01 -22.13
C ASN A 144 -6.62 -5.95 -21.61
N ARG A 145 -7.25 -5.58 -20.48
CA ARG A 145 -8.32 -6.35 -19.85
C ARG A 145 -9.68 -5.73 -20.16
N PRO A 146 -10.59 -6.49 -20.79
CA PRO A 146 -11.97 -6.05 -20.92
C PRO A 146 -12.62 -5.98 -19.54
N TYR A 147 -13.39 -4.94 -19.31
CA TYR A 147 -14.19 -4.78 -18.10
C TYR A 147 -15.53 -4.15 -18.47
N ASP A 148 -16.53 -4.44 -17.65
CA ASP A 148 -17.84 -3.80 -17.70
C ASP A 148 -17.96 -2.79 -16.57
N GLU A 149 -18.85 -1.82 -16.75
CA GLU A 149 -19.17 -0.78 -15.76
C GLU A 149 -19.45 -1.32 -14.34
N PRO A 150 -20.28 -2.36 -14.14
CA PRO A 150 -20.51 -2.92 -12.80
C PRO A 150 -19.26 -3.54 -12.18
N LYS A 151 -18.40 -4.20 -12.98
CA LYS A 151 -17.15 -4.81 -12.52
C LYS A 151 -16.14 -3.73 -12.11
N LEU A 152 -16.07 -2.63 -12.87
CA LEU A 152 -15.28 -1.47 -12.51
C LEU A 152 -15.75 -0.85 -11.19
N GLN A 153 -17.06 -0.68 -11.01
CA GLN A 153 -17.64 -0.15 -9.78
C GLN A 153 -17.36 -1.07 -8.57
N GLU A 154 -17.46 -2.39 -8.75
CA GLU A 154 -17.09 -3.37 -7.73
C GLU A 154 -15.62 -3.23 -7.33
N TYR A 155 -14.72 -3.07 -8.29
CA TYR A 155 -13.30 -2.84 -8.01
C TYR A 155 -13.05 -1.55 -7.26
N THR A 156 -13.64 -0.43 -7.71
CA THR A 156 -13.53 0.86 -7.01
C THR A 156 -14.01 0.74 -5.56
N GLN A 157 -15.18 0.15 -5.35
CA GLN A 157 -15.75 -0.01 -4.02
C GLN A 157 -14.91 -0.94 -3.13
N THR A 158 -14.33 -1.98 -3.72
CA THR A 158 -13.50 -2.94 -3.01
C THR A 158 -12.17 -2.32 -2.57
N ILE A 159 -11.50 -1.56 -3.44
CA ILE A 159 -10.28 -0.81 -3.06
C ILE A 159 -10.58 0.19 -1.95
N LEU A 160 -11.68 0.95 -2.06
CA LEU A 160 -12.08 1.86 -0.99
C LEU A 160 -12.23 1.09 0.31
N ARG A 161 -13.04 0.02 0.36
CA ARG A 161 -13.19 -0.78 1.59
C ARG A 161 -11.90 -1.42 2.11
N MET A 162 -10.90 -1.60 1.26
CA MET A 162 -9.59 -2.16 1.58
C MET A 162 -8.65 -1.12 2.18
N PHE A 163 -8.56 0.06 1.56
CA PHE A 163 -7.50 1.02 1.81
C PHE A 163 -7.98 2.31 2.46
N ASP A 164 -9.27 2.63 2.38
CA ASP A 164 -9.90 3.72 3.14
C ASP A 164 -10.03 3.28 4.61
N LEU A 165 -8.97 3.52 5.38
CA LEU A 165 -8.86 3.07 6.77
C LEU A 165 -9.59 4.02 7.71
N ASN A 166 -9.66 5.30 7.35
CA ASN A 166 -10.35 6.31 8.13
C ASN A 166 -11.87 6.36 7.82
N GLY A 167 -12.31 5.69 6.76
CA GLY A 167 -13.71 5.58 6.36
C GLY A 167 -14.28 6.89 5.77
N ASP A 168 -13.41 7.76 5.24
CA ASP A 168 -13.82 9.07 4.72
C ASP A 168 -14.36 9.02 3.27
N GLY A 169 -14.35 7.84 2.64
CA GLY A 169 -14.81 7.58 1.28
C GLY A 169 -13.78 7.96 0.21
N LYS A 170 -12.56 8.31 0.61
CA LYS A 170 -11.45 8.75 -0.23
C LYS A 170 -10.23 7.89 0.08
N LEU A 171 -9.22 7.93 -0.79
CA LEU A 171 -7.92 7.32 -0.49
C LEU A 171 -6.90 8.43 -0.36
N GLY A 172 -6.28 8.53 0.82
CA GLY A 172 -5.11 9.37 1.01
C GLY A 172 -3.85 8.72 0.42
N LEU A 173 -2.80 9.51 0.21
CA LEU A 173 -1.54 9.03 -0.36
C LEU A 173 -0.92 7.89 0.47
N SER A 174 -1.04 7.97 1.79
CA SER A 174 -0.60 6.92 2.73
C SER A 174 -1.39 5.61 2.65
N GLU A 175 -2.65 5.69 2.24
CA GLU A 175 -3.55 4.54 2.12
C GLU A 175 -3.33 3.85 0.79
N MET A 176 -3.32 4.63 -0.29
CA MET A 176 -3.07 4.12 -1.63
C MET A 176 -1.62 3.64 -1.80
N SER A 177 -0.66 4.17 -1.04
CA SER A 177 0.71 3.66 -1.09
C SER A 177 0.80 2.20 -0.65
N ARG A 178 -0.09 1.70 0.21
CA ARG A 178 -0.11 0.27 0.59
C ARG A 178 -0.41 -0.66 -0.59
N LEU A 179 -0.90 -0.15 -1.72
CA LEU A 179 -1.04 -0.90 -2.97
C LEU A 179 0.29 -1.11 -3.70
N LEU A 180 1.34 -0.36 -3.33
CA LEU A 180 2.64 -0.43 -3.98
C LEU A 180 3.52 -1.57 -3.46
N PRO A 181 4.38 -2.16 -4.32
CA PRO A 181 5.49 -2.98 -3.87
C PRO A 181 6.31 -2.31 -2.76
N VAL A 182 6.47 -2.97 -1.62
CA VAL A 182 7.21 -2.42 -0.47
C VAL A 182 8.68 -2.16 -0.76
N GLN A 183 9.30 -2.89 -1.70
CA GLN A 183 10.67 -2.63 -2.14
C GLN A 183 10.91 -1.17 -2.55
N GLU A 184 9.89 -0.49 -3.09
CA GLU A 184 9.97 0.91 -3.53
C GLU A 184 9.02 1.86 -2.80
N ASN A 185 8.35 1.41 -1.74
CA ASN A 185 7.30 2.18 -1.09
C ASN A 185 7.89 3.24 -0.12
N PHE A 186 8.42 4.33 -0.70
CA PHE A 186 8.98 5.43 0.08
C PHE A 186 7.94 6.04 1.04
N LEU A 187 6.67 6.10 0.64
CA LEU A 187 5.58 6.70 1.40
C LEU A 187 5.37 6.03 2.75
N LEU A 188 5.45 4.69 2.81
CA LEU A 188 5.39 3.97 4.10
C LEU A 188 6.53 4.37 5.05
N LYS A 189 7.72 4.66 4.52
CA LYS A 189 8.86 5.07 5.37
C LYS A 189 8.65 6.46 5.96
N PHE A 190 7.98 7.36 5.23
CA PHE A 190 7.61 8.70 5.71
C PHE A 190 6.39 8.69 6.64
N GLN A 191 5.56 7.64 6.66
CA GLN A 191 4.47 7.52 7.65
C GLN A 191 4.98 7.53 9.10
N GLY A 192 6.16 6.96 9.36
CA GLY A 192 6.79 7.04 10.69
C GLY A 192 7.46 8.38 10.99
N MET A 193 7.45 9.33 10.04
CA MET A 193 8.13 10.62 10.10
C MET A 193 7.17 11.78 9.84
N LYS A 194 5.86 11.55 9.95
CA LYS A 194 4.86 12.58 9.66
C LYS A 194 4.98 13.74 10.64
N LEU A 195 4.88 14.95 10.09
CA LEU A 195 4.96 16.21 10.81
C LEU A 195 3.57 16.81 10.99
N THR A 196 3.42 17.61 12.04
CA THR A 196 2.24 18.51 12.13
C THR A 196 2.32 19.59 11.05
N SER A 197 1.17 20.14 10.66
CA SER A 197 1.07 21.22 9.67
C SER A 197 1.91 22.46 10.06
N GLU A 198 2.05 22.72 11.36
CA GLU A 198 2.86 23.82 11.90
C GLU A 198 4.37 23.53 11.81
N GLU A 199 4.81 22.33 12.20
CA GLU A 199 6.20 21.91 12.06
C GLU A 199 6.62 21.88 10.58
N PHE A 200 5.76 21.35 9.73
CA PHE A 200 6.00 21.34 8.29
C PHE A 200 6.09 22.76 7.73
N LYS A 201 5.20 23.67 8.14
CA LYS A 201 5.26 25.08 7.73
C LYS A 201 6.60 25.74 8.11
N ALA A 202 7.08 25.49 9.33
CA ALA A 202 8.35 26.02 9.81
C ALA A 202 9.53 25.45 9.01
N ILE A 203 9.51 24.14 8.76
CA ILE A 203 10.52 23.43 7.96
C ILE A 203 10.52 23.97 6.52
N PHE A 204 9.35 24.01 5.87
CA PHE A 204 9.24 24.51 4.50
C PHE A 204 9.79 25.93 4.36
N THR A 205 9.39 26.84 5.26
CA THR A 205 9.87 28.23 5.27
C THR A 205 11.38 28.33 5.55
N PHE A 206 11.96 27.38 6.28
CA PHE A 206 13.38 27.33 6.57
C PHE A 206 14.21 26.88 5.36
N TYR A 207 13.69 25.97 4.54
CA TYR A 207 14.36 25.47 3.34
C TYR A 207 14.10 26.32 2.09
N ASP A 208 12.92 26.93 1.96
CA ASP A 208 12.58 27.95 0.94
C ASP A 208 13.31 29.27 1.27
N LYS A 209 14.64 29.26 1.11
CA LYS A 209 15.51 30.35 1.55
C LYS A 209 15.39 31.58 0.66
N ASP A 210 15.05 31.37 -0.60
CA ASP A 210 14.85 32.43 -1.57
C ASP A 210 13.43 33.02 -1.55
N GLY A 211 12.51 32.40 -0.78
CA GLY A 211 11.13 32.83 -0.65
C GLY A 211 10.37 32.70 -1.96
N SER A 212 10.79 31.79 -2.83
CA SER A 212 10.17 31.53 -4.13
C SER A 212 8.79 30.87 -4.01
N GLY A 213 8.47 30.33 -2.83
CA GLY A 213 7.21 29.65 -2.54
C GLY A 213 7.18 28.20 -3.05
N TYR A 214 8.33 27.68 -3.49
CA TYR A 214 8.53 26.29 -3.88
C TYR A 214 9.90 25.81 -3.42
N ILE A 215 10.06 24.51 -3.29
CA ILE A 215 11.32 23.85 -2.99
C ILE A 215 11.90 23.30 -4.29
N ASP A 216 13.16 23.62 -4.58
CA ASP A 216 13.90 23.04 -5.69
C ASP A 216 14.59 21.70 -5.33
N GLU A 217 15.26 21.08 -6.30
CA GLU A 217 15.93 19.78 -6.08
C GLU A 217 17.04 19.84 -5.03
N ASN A 218 17.76 20.97 -4.91
CA ASN A 218 18.84 21.14 -3.95
C ASN A 218 18.30 21.38 -2.53
N GLU A 219 17.24 22.17 -2.41
CA GLU A 219 16.55 22.43 -1.15
C GLU A 219 15.86 21.16 -0.62
N LEU A 220 15.29 20.36 -1.52
CA LEU A 220 14.72 19.05 -1.17
C LEU A 220 15.78 18.11 -0.61
N ASP A 221 16.99 18.08 -1.19
CA ASP A 221 18.08 17.24 -0.70
C ASP A 221 18.49 17.60 0.74
N ALA A 222 18.50 18.89 1.07
CA ALA A 222 18.77 19.36 2.43
C ALA A 222 17.63 18.98 3.39
N LEU A 223 16.38 19.20 2.98
CA LEU A 223 15.20 18.85 3.77
C LEU A 223 15.14 17.35 4.09
N LEU A 224 15.38 16.49 3.10
CA LEU A 224 15.36 15.04 3.30
C LEU A 224 16.45 14.56 4.26
N LYS A 225 17.66 15.15 4.20
CA LYS A 225 18.75 14.81 5.12
C LYS A 225 18.38 15.14 6.56
N ASP A 226 17.91 16.36 6.80
CA ASP A 226 17.60 16.81 8.16
C ASP A 226 16.39 16.07 8.74
N LEU A 227 15.39 15.70 7.92
CA LEU A 227 14.29 14.84 8.35
C LEU A 227 14.77 13.46 8.84
N TYR A 228 15.73 12.85 8.14
CA TYR A 228 16.27 11.54 8.52
C TYR A 228 17.15 11.64 9.78
N GLU A 229 17.98 12.67 9.87
CA GLU A 229 18.79 12.95 11.07
C GLU A 229 17.92 13.18 12.31
N LYS A 230 16.84 13.98 12.19
CA LYS A 230 15.88 14.22 13.28
C LYS A 230 15.22 12.93 13.76
N ASN A 231 14.96 11.99 12.84
CA ASN A 231 14.37 10.68 13.15
C ASN A 231 15.40 9.60 13.56
N LYS A 232 16.67 9.98 13.78
CA LYS A 232 17.77 9.07 14.15
C LYS A 232 17.93 7.89 13.19
N LYS A 233 17.60 8.09 11.91
CA LYS A 233 17.77 7.09 10.86
C LYS A 233 18.98 7.48 10.01
N GLU A 234 19.86 6.52 9.74
CA GLU A 234 20.93 6.73 8.76
C GLU A 234 20.35 6.65 7.34
N MET A 235 20.63 7.67 6.53
CA MET A 235 20.21 7.70 5.12
C MET A 235 21.41 7.44 4.22
N ASN A 236 21.35 6.37 3.44
CA ASN A 236 22.34 6.13 2.38
C ASN A 236 22.07 7.05 1.18
N ILE A 237 23.14 7.50 0.52
CA ILE A 237 23.12 8.31 -0.73
C ILE A 237 22.20 7.70 -1.79
N GLN A 238 22.18 6.38 -1.92
CA GLN A 238 21.35 5.69 -2.91
C GLN A 238 19.86 5.76 -2.57
N GLN A 239 19.52 5.76 -1.28
CA GLN A 239 18.15 5.96 -0.79
C GLN A 239 17.72 7.42 -0.95
N LEU A 240 18.58 8.38 -0.59
CA LEU A 240 18.33 9.81 -0.79
C LEU A 240 18.02 10.10 -2.26
N THR A 241 18.83 9.58 -3.18
CA THR A 241 18.62 9.78 -4.63
C THR A 241 17.28 9.21 -5.10
N THR A 242 16.88 8.05 -4.55
CA THR A 242 15.62 7.41 -4.89
C THR A 242 14.44 8.23 -4.37
N TYR A 243 14.45 8.60 -3.08
CA TYR A 243 13.38 9.41 -2.48
C TYR A 243 13.28 10.78 -3.12
N ARG A 244 14.41 11.41 -3.45
CA ARG A 244 14.42 12.68 -4.18
C ARG A 244 13.71 12.54 -5.51
N LYS A 245 14.01 11.51 -6.31
CA LYS A 245 13.30 11.26 -7.57
C LYS A 245 11.80 11.03 -7.36
N SER A 246 11.43 10.23 -6.35
CA SER A 246 10.02 9.97 -6.04
C SER A 246 9.29 11.24 -5.64
N VAL A 247 9.85 12.08 -4.78
CA VAL A 247 9.23 13.35 -4.38
C VAL A 247 9.22 14.35 -5.54
N MET A 248 10.30 14.48 -6.30
CA MET A 248 10.39 15.37 -7.47
C MET A 248 9.41 15.00 -8.59
N SER A 249 8.89 13.77 -8.64
CA SER A 249 7.84 13.41 -9.60
C SER A 249 6.50 14.12 -9.31
N LEU A 250 6.28 14.58 -8.07
CA LEU A 250 5.17 15.48 -7.75
C LEU A 250 5.39 16.89 -8.28
N ALA A 251 6.64 17.29 -8.50
CA ALA A 251 7.01 18.67 -8.81
C ALA A 251 6.42 19.13 -10.14
N GLU A 252 5.93 20.36 -10.19
CA GLU A 252 5.48 21.00 -11.42
C GLU A 252 6.64 21.75 -12.06
N ALA A 253 7.10 21.28 -13.24
CA ALA A 253 8.26 21.85 -13.93
C ALA A 253 9.52 21.95 -13.04
N GLY A 254 9.72 20.97 -12.14
CA GLY A 254 10.84 20.94 -11.21
C GLY A 254 10.66 21.79 -9.95
N LYS A 255 9.45 22.31 -9.70
CA LYS A 255 9.12 23.10 -8.52
C LYS A 255 8.17 22.33 -7.61
N LEU A 256 8.59 22.06 -6.37
CA LEU A 256 7.74 21.44 -5.37
C LEU A 256 7.02 22.51 -4.57
N TYR A 257 5.73 22.67 -4.80
CA TYR A 257 4.95 23.60 -4.00
C TYR A 257 4.67 23.00 -2.63
N ARG A 258 4.36 23.89 -1.69
CA ARG A 258 3.98 23.52 -0.32
C ARG A 258 2.95 22.38 -0.29
N LYS A 259 1.88 22.49 -1.08
CA LYS A 259 0.81 21.49 -1.13
C LYS A 259 1.32 20.12 -1.55
N ASP A 260 2.25 20.06 -2.52
CA ASP A 260 2.80 18.79 -3.01
C ASP A 260 3.57 18.05 -1.91
N LEU A 261 4.33 18.79 -1.10
CA LEU A 261 5.10 18.24 0.01
C LEU A 261 4.26 17.95 1.26
N GLU A 262 3.19 18.72 1.51
CA GLU A 262 2.23 18.45 2.60
C GLU A 262 1.61 17.05 2.45
N ILE A 263 1.26 16.65 1.22
CA ILE A 263 0.66 15.32 0.97
C ILE A 263 1.61 14.18 1.39
N VAL A 264 2.92 14.37 1.25
CA VAL A 264 3.93 13.34 1.58
C VAL A 264 4.34 13.39 3.06
N LEU A 265 4.48 14.58 3.64
CA LEU A 265 5.16 14.80 4.91
C LEU A 265 4.23 15.17 6.07
N CYS A 266 2.98 15.56 5.82
CA CYS A 266 2.03 15.95 6.87
C CYS A 266 1.11 14.79 7.31
N SER A 267 0.83 14.80 8.61
CA SER A 267 -0.16 13.94 9.28
C SER A 267 -1.59 14.27 8.89
N GLU A 268 -1.85 15.53 8.56
CA GLU A 268 -3.18 16.09 8.31
C GLU A 268 -3.34 16.50 6.84
N PRO A 269 -4.57 16.49 6.31
CA PRO A 269 -4.88 17.07 5.01
C PRO A 269 -4.34 18.51 4.88
N PRO A 270 -3.89 18.92 3.68
CA PRO A 270 -3.69 20.35 3.41
C PRO A 270 -5.02 21.09 3.62
N MET A 271 -5.04 22.07 4.54
CA MET A 271 -6.18 22.96 4.77
C MET A 271 -6.39 23.97 3.64
#